data_AF-A0A353GXB9-F1
#
_entry.id   AF-A0A353GXB9-F1
#
_cell.length_a   1.000
_cell.length_b   1.000
_cell.length_c   1.000
_cell.angle_alpha   90.00
_cell.angle_beta   90.00
_cell.angle_gamma   90.00
#
_symmetry.space_group_name_H-M   'P 1'
#
loop_
_entity.id
_entity.type
_entity.pdbx_description
1 polymer ?
#
loop_
_entity_poly.entity_id
_entity_poly.type
_entity_poly.pdbx_seq_one_letter_code
_entity_poly.pdbx_strand_id
1 'polypeptide(L)'
;MSGMKIELSIGELGRYNGFSYTSVIYRICQEALTNALRHGKAAHVWVTIEVDDQWLCLAIADDGCGCKDFQKGYGLHGMEERVISLKGNIIYNHGSTGFGIFVMIPLSI
;
A
#
# COMPACT_ATOMS: atom_id res chain seq x y z
N MET A 1 17.46 3.59 -19.39
CA MET A 1 16.55 3.77 -18.24
C MET A 1 15.69 2.51 -18.15
N SER A 2 15.99 1.59 -17.25
CA SER A 2 15.01 0.54 -16.92
C SER A 2 13.98 1.19 -16.00
N GLY A 3 12.74 1.28 -16.46
CA GLY A 3 11.62 1.70 -15.61
C GLY A 3 11.26 0.62 -14.60
N MET A 4 10.66 1.01 -13.47
CA MET A 4 10.05 0.09 -12.52
C MET A 4 8.74 -0.44 -13.13
N LYS A 5 8.61 -1.77 -13.24
CA LYS A 5 7.38 -2.41 -13.72
C LYS A 5 6.36 -2.45 -12.58
N ILE A 6 5.13 -2.05 -12.87
CA ILE A 6 4.03 -2.10 -11.91
C ILE A 6 3.00 -3.09 -12.44
N GLU A 7 2.69 -4.09 -11.64
CA GLU A 7 1.62 -5.04 -11.89
C GLU A 7 0.45 -4.72 -10.98
N LEU A 8 -0.67 -4.30 -11.58
CA LEU A 8 -1.88 -3.93 -10.87
C LEU A 8 -2.93 -5.03 -11.05
N SER A 9 -3.38 -5.59 -9.94
CA SER A 9 -4.53 -6.48 -9.85
C SER A 9 -5.67 -5.75 -9.15
N ILE A 10 -6.85 -5.76 -9.75
CA ILE A 10 -8.07 -5.21 -9.16
C ILE A 10 -9.09 -6.35 -9.11
N GLY A 11 -9.45 -6.76 -7.91
CA GLY A 11 -10.51 -7.74 -7.66
C GLY A 11 -11.90 -7.15 -7.84
N GLU A 12 -12.93 -7.87 -7.40
CA GLU A 12 -14.28 -7.33 -7.37
C GLU A 12 -14.38 -6.22 -6.33
N LEU A 13 -14.55 -4.98 -6.79
CA LEU A 13 -14.65 -3.81 -5.92
C LEU A 13 -16.10 -3.50 -5.51
N GLY A 14 -17.11 -4.15 -6.10
CA GLY A 14 -18.51 -3.78 -5.88
C GLY A 14 -18.79 -2.28 -6.14
N ARG A 15 -19.78 -1.73 -5.44
CA ARG A 15 -20.06 -0.28 -5.44
C ARG A 15 -19.73 0.31 -4.06
N TYR A 16 -18.46 0.60 -3.78
CA TYR A 16 -18.11 1.55 -2.71
C TYR A 16 -17.72 2.89 -3.34
N ASN A 17 -18.44 3.95 -2.97
CA ASN A 17 -18.19 5.31 -3.46
C ASN A 17 -17.95 6.22 -2.25
N GLY A 18 -16.76 6.11 -1.65
CA GLY A 18 -16.32 7.07 -0.66
C GLY A 18 -15.00 7.71 -1.11
N PHE A 19 -15.04 9.01 -1.40
CA PHE A 19 -13.87 9.80 -1.77
C PHE A 19 -12.70 9.62 -0.79
N SER A 20 -13.01 9.47 0.50
CA SER A 20 -12.04 9.20 1.55
C SER A 20 -11.27 7.88 1.31
N TYR A 21 -11.94 6.78 0.98
CA TYR A 21 -11.27 5.50 0.70
C TYR A 21 -10.32 5.62 -0.50
N THR A 22 -10.82 6.16 -1.62
CA THR A 22 -10.01 6.35 -2.83
C THR A 22 -8.79 7.23 -2.58
N SER A 23 -8.96 8.33 -1.83
CA SER A 23 -7.87 9.24 -1.47
C SER A 23 -6.80 8.55 -0.62
N VAL A 24 -7.21 7.75 0.37
CA VAL A 24 -6.28 6.98 1.21
C VAL A 24 -5.50 5.97 0.39
N ILE A 25 -6.19 5.15 -0.44
CA ILE A 25 -5.53 4.17 -1.31
C ILE A 25 -4.55 4.85 -2.26
N TYR A 26 -4.95 5.95 -2.90
CA TYR A 26 -4.08 6.70 -3.81
C TYR A 26 -2.80 7.18 -3.12
N ARG A 27 -2.92 7.75 -1.90
CA ARG A 27 -1.76 8.23 -1.14
C ARG A 27 -0.84 7.10 -0.70
N ILE A 28 -1.39 5.97 -0.31
CA ILE A 28 -0.59 4.79 0.05
C ILE A 28 0.17 4.29 -1.17
N CYS A 29 -0.50 4.12 -2.32
CA CYS A 29 0.17 3.73 -3.56
C CYS A 29 1.27 4.72 -3.97
N GLN A 30 1.00 6.04 -3.89
CA GLN A 30 1.96 7.07 -4.26
C GLN A 30 3.25 6.97 -3.44
N GLU A 31 3.12 6.90 -2.12
CA GLU A 31 4.26 6.86 -1.22
C GLU A 31 4.96 5.49 -1.28
N ALA A 32 4.22 4.38 -1.42
CA ALA A 32 4.80 3.05 -1.61
C ALA A 32 5.66 2.96 -2.88
N LEU A 33 5.14 3.43 -4.02
CA LEU A 33 5.87 3.46 -5.29
C LEU A 33 7.08 4.40 -5.22
N THR A 34 6.95 5.53 -4.53
CA THR A 34 8.07 6.46 -4.29
C THR A 34 9.17 5.78 -3.47
N ASN A 35 8.80 5.04 -2.43
CA ASN A 35 9.74 4.32 -1.57
C ASN A 35 10.41 3.16 -2.30
N ALA A 36 9.66 2.37 -3.06
CA ALA A 36 10.20 1.29 -3.89
C ALA A 36 11.24 1.82 -4.90
N LEU A 37 10.94 2.95 -5.55
CA LEU A 37 11.83 3.56 -6.53
C LEU A 37 13.07 4.22 -5.90
N ARG A 38 12.89 5.04 -4.85
CA ARG A 38 13.96 5.87 -4.27
C ARG A 38 14.83 5.12 -3.27
N HIS A 39 14.22 4.24 -2.49
CA HIS A 39 14.89 3.55 -1.38
C HIS A 39 15.10 2.07 -1.68
N GLY A 40 14.07 1.39 -2.17
CA GLY A 40 14.11 -0.05 -2.45
C GLY A 40 14.96 -0.43 -3.67
N LYS A 41 15.13 0.48 -4.65
CA LYS A 41 15.70 0.17 -5.96
C LYS A 41 14.98 -1.01 -6.64
N ALA A 42 13.68 -1.12 -6.41
CA ALA A 42 12.85 -2.18 -6.94
C ALA A 42 12.79 -2.13 -8.47
N ALA A 43 12.77 -3.30 -9.10
CA ALA A 43 12.47 -3.47 -10.51
C ALA A 43 10.98 -3.75 -10.73
N HIS A 44 10.31 -4.37 -9.76
CA HIS A 44 8.92 -4.77 -9.81
C HIS A 44 8.17 -4.34 -8.56
N VAL A 45 6.95 -3.86 -8.76
CA VAL A 45 5.98 -3.61 -7.69
C VAL A 45 4.67 -4.27 -8.07
N TRP A 46 4.10 -5.04 -7.15
CA TRP A 46 2.78 -5.62 -7.24
C TRP A 46 1.82 -4.84 -6.37
N VAL A 47 0.68 -4.45 -6.94
CA VAL A 47 -0.40 -3.76 -6.24
C VAL A 47 -1.68 -4.56 -6.45
N THR A 48 -2.30 -5.01 -5.36
CA THR A 48 -3.59 -5.70 -5.38
C THR A 48 -4.59 -4.90 -4.57
N ILE A 49 -5.76 -4.63 -5.16
CA ILE A 49 -6.87 -3.97 -4.51
C ILE A 49 -8.09 -4.86 -4.68
N GLU A 50 -8.74 -5.22 -3.58
CA GLU A 50 -9.95 -6.04 -3.62
C GLU A 50 -10.89 -5.66 -2.48
N VAL A 51 -12.16 -6.01 -2.65
CA VAL A 51 -13.11 -6.01 -1.53
C VAL A 51 -13.36 -7.45 -1.13
N ASP A 52 -13.12 -7.74 0.13
CA ASP A 52 -13.44 -9.02 0.76
C ASP A 52 -14.48 -8.79 1.86
N ASP A 53 -15.71 -9.28 1.64
CA ASP A 53 -16.89 -9.00 2.45
C ASP A 53 -17.11 -7.50 2.73
N GLN A 54 -16.80 -7.05 3.96
CA GLN A 54 -16.96 -5.68 4.43
C GLN A 54 -15.61 -4.94 4.55
N TRP A 55 -14.57 -5.41 3.85
CA TRP A 55 -13.23 -4.86 3.94
C TRP A 55 -12.70 -4.46 2.58
N LEU A 56 -12.22 -3.23 2.48
CA LEU A 56 -11.34 -2.81 1.39
C LEU A 56 -9.92 -3.23 1.75
N CYS A 57 -9.37 -4.14 0.95
CA CYS A 57 -8.03 -4.70 1.12
C CYS A 57 -7.09 -4.10 0.06
N LEU A 58 -5.92 -3.64 0.50
CA LEU A 58 -4.82 -3.21 -0.36
C LEU A 58 -3.55 -3.94 0.05
N ALA A 59 -2.96 -4.65 -0.89
CA ALA A 59 -1.64 -5.25 -0.75
C ALA A 59 -0.68 -4.61 -1.75
N ILE A 60 0.47 -4.16 -1.28
CA ILE A 60 1.58 -3.69 -2.11
C ILE A 60 2.83 -4.47 -1.72
N ALA A 61 3.57 -4.98 -2.70
CA ALA A 61 4.86 -5.60 -2.49
C ALA A 61 5.86 -5.16 -3.55
N ASP A 62 7.13 -5.02 -3.19
CA ASP A 62 8.21 -4.78 -4.15
C ASP A 62 9.37 -5.78 -4.00
N ASP A 63 10.18 -5.91 -5.04
CA ASP A 63 11.37 -6.77 -5.10
C ASP A 63 12.68 -6.05 -4.75
N GLY A 64 12.59 -4.90 -4.08
CA GLY A 64 13.73 -4.07 -3.73
C GLY A 64 14.69 -4.69 -2.70
N CYS A 65 15.64 -3.89 -2.23
CA CYS A 65 16.64 -4.32 -1.25
C CYS A 65 16.10 -4.49 0.19
N GLY A 66 14.81 -4.20 0.40
CA GLY A 66 14.18 -4.20 1.71
C GLY A 66 14.70 -3.13 2.67
N CYS A 67 14.32 -3.27 3.95
CA CYS A 67 14.61 -2.32 5.02
C CYS A 67 14.82 -3.08 6.34
N LYS A 68 16.10 -3.34 6.69
CA LYS A 68 16.46 -4.04 7.94
C LYS A 68 16.20 -3.17 9.17
N ASP A 69 16.63 -1.92 9.12
CA ASP A 69 16.44 -0.95 10.20
C ASP A 69 15.21 -0.08 9.91
N PHE A 70 14.03 -0.70 10.02
CA PHE A 70 12.77 -0.05 9.71
C PHE A 70 12.45 1.06 10.70
N GLN A 71 12.56 2.30 10.24
CA GLN A 71 12.11 3.49 10.96
C GLN A 71 11.05 4.21 10.15
N LYS A 72 9.90 4.47 10.77
CA LYS A 72 8.78 5.13 10.11
C LYS A 72 9.11 6.61 9.91
N GLY A 73 9.38 7.00 8.66
CA GLY A 73 9.41 8.41 8.27
C GLY A 73 8.02 9.05 8.23
N TYR A 74 7.97 10.35 7.89
CA TYR A 74 6.73 11.11 7.81
C TYR A 74 5.71 10.52 6.81
N GLY A 75 6.18 9.95 5.70
CA GLY A 75 5.31 9.32 4.70
C GLY A 75 4.53 8.14 5.26
N LEU A 76 5.23 7.24 5.98
CA LEU A 76 4.61 6.08 6.60
C LEU A 76 3.70 6.48 7.77
N HIS A 77 4.12 7.40 8.65
CA HIS A 77 3.23 7.94 9.69
C HIS A 77 1.94 8.52 9.09
N GLY A 78 2.05 9.28 8.00
CA GLY A 78 0.89 9.82 7.31
C GLY A 78 -0.02 8.73 6.71
N MET A 79 0.52 7.60 6.24
CA MET A 79 -0.31 6.46 5.83
C MET A 79 -1.09 5.89 7.02
N GLU A 80 -0.41 5.65 8.15
CA GLU A 80 -1.03 5.07 9.34
C GLU A 80 -2.17 5.95 9.85
N GLU A 81 -1.95 7.25 10.01
CA GLU A 81 -2.99 8.20 10.44
C GLU A 81 -4.22 8.17 9.52
N ARG A 82 -4.00 8.11 8.21
CA ARG A 82 -5.08 8.04 7.21
C ARG A 82 -5.87 6.74 7.31
N VAL A 83 -5.18 5.61 7.41
CA VAL A 83 -5.82 4.30 7.56
C VAL A 83 -6.60 4.24 8.89
N ILE A 84 -6.02 4.70 9.98
CA ILE A 84 -6.65 4.77 11.31
C ILE A 84 -7.88 5.67 11.28
N SER A 85 -7.85 6.81 10.56
CA SER A 85 -9.02 7.70 10.44
C SER A 85 -10.24 7.04 9.79
N LEU A 86 -10.02 5.96 9.03
CA LEU A 86 -11.05 5.12 8.44
C LEU A 86 -11.30 3.84 9.24
N LYS A 87 -10.81 3.76 10.49
CA LYS A 87 -10.88 2.58 11.37
C LYS A 87 -10.21 1.34 10.78
N GLY A 88 -9.31 1.53 9.83
CA GLY A 88 -8.54 0.45 9.21
C GLY A 88 -7.27 0.11 9.98
N ASN A 89 -6.57 -0.90 9.48
CA ASN A 89 -5.27 -1.35 9.95
C ASN A 89 -4.27 -1.39 8.80
N ILE A 90 -3.00 -1.18 9.12
CA ILE A 90 -1.89 -1.24 8.19
C ILE A 90 -0.75 -2.05 8.81
N ILE A 91 -0.17 -2.94 8.01
CA ILE A 91 0.91 -3.83 8.40
C ILE A 91 2.03 -3.66 7.38
N TYR A 92 3.26 -3.62 7.87
CA TYR A 92 4.46 -3.55 7.05
C TYR A 92 5.21 -4.87 7.14
N ASN A 93 5.55 -5.46 6.00
CA ASN A 93 6.52 -6.54 5.92
C ASN A 93 7.84 -5.94 5.44
N HIS A 94 8.87 -6.04 6.26
CA HIS A 94 10.18 -5.49 5.96
C HIS A 94 11.27 -6.50 6.33
N GLY A 95 12.38 -6.48 5.61
CA GLY A 95 13.46 -7.42 5.84
C GLY A 95 14.68 -7.13 4.97
N SER A 96 15.43 -8.18 4.62
CA SER A 96 16.60 -8.09 3.76
C SER A 96 16.29 -8.03 2.26
N THR A 97 15.03 -8.26 1.88
CA THR A 97 14.56 -8.31 0.49
C THR A 97 13.12 -7.86 0.44
N GLY A 98 12.82 -6.95 -0.47
CA GLY A 98 11.50 -6.40 -0.71
C GLY A 98 10.92 -5.60 0.46
N PHE A 99 9.83 -4.92 0.17
CA PHE A 99 9.01 -4.26 1.17
C PHE A 99 7.54 -4.51 0.85
N GLY A 100 6.76 -4.80 1.90
CA GLY A 100 5.34 -5.12 1.80
C GLY A 100 4.50 -4.18 2.65
N ILE A 101 3.35 -3.79 2.12
CA ILE A 101 2.30 -3.03 2.81
C ILE A 101 1.01 -3.81 2.65
N PHE A 102 0.34 -4.09 3.76
CA PHE A 102 -0.99 -4.66 3.77
C PHE A 102 -1.94 -3.76 4.56
N VAL A 103 -3.07 -3.41 3.96
CA VAL A 103 -4.04 -2.47 4.51
C VAL A 103 -5.42 -3.10 4.43
N MET A 104 -6.16 -3.03 5.54
CA MET A 104 -7.56 -3.43 5.61
C MET A 104 -8.37 -2.27 6.17
N ILE A 105 -9.39 -1.82 5.46
CA ILE A 105 -10.26 -0.73 5.89
C ILE A 105 -11.70 -1.24 5.89
N PRO A 106 -12.44 -1.13 7.01
CA PRO A 106 -13.83 -1.54 7.03
C PRO A 106 -14.65 -0.61 6.13
N LEU A 107 -15.43 -1.20 5.23
CA LEU A 107 -16.44 -0.51 4.46
C LEU A 107 -17.61 -0.20 5.40
N SER A 108 -17.75 1.07 5.74
CA SER A 108 -18.97 1.56 6.40
C SER A 108 -20.10 1.56 5.36
N ILE A 109 -21.08 0.67 5.53
CA ILE A 109 -22.32 0.65 4.75
C ILE A 109 -23.20 1.83 5.17
#